data_AF-A0AAY5EVE6-F1
#
_entry.id   AF-A0AAY5EVE6-F1
#
_cell.length_a   1.000
_cell.length_b   1.000
_cell.length_c   1.000
_cell.angle_alpha   90.00
_cell.angle_beta   90.00
_cell.angle_gamma   90.00
#
_symmetry.space_group_name_H-M   'P 1'
#
loop_
_entity.id
_entity.type
_entity.pdbx_description
1 polymer ?
#
loop_
_entity_poly.entity_id
_entity_poly.type
_entity_poly.pdbx_seq_one_letter_code
_entity_poly.pdbx_strand_id
1 'polypeptide(L)'
;CVRSCVAPESFTWEEYLKETSSTPAPPSCFRQSRIPPSNDFKAGMKLEARDPRNSTSVCIATVMGMTGIRLRLRLDGSDNTNDFWRLVDSSDIQPIGTCEKNGDMLQPPLGRGERPLTFMDPV
;
A
#
# COMPACT_ATOMS: atom_id res chain seq x y z
N CYS A 1 23.12 9.81 -37.98
CA CYS A 1 22.27 8.62 -37.75
C CYS A 1 21.60 8.79 -36.39
N VAL A 2 20.38 9.33 -36.36
CA VAL A 2 19.62 9.47 -35.11
C VAL A 2 18.92 8.13 -34.91
N ARG A 3 19.44 7.28 -34.02
CA ARG A 3 18.69 6.10 -33.60
C ARG A 3 17.43 6.62 -32.90
N SER A 4 16.28 6.40 -33.53
CA SER A 4 14.98 6.56 -32.89
C SER A 4 15.01 5.77 -31.60
N CYS A 5 14.87 6.45 -30.46
CA CYS A 5 14.58 5.81 -29.19
C CYS A 5 13.14 5.28 -29.31
N VAL A 6 12.99 4.04 -29.79
CA VAL A 6 11.69 3.37 -29.79
C VAL A 6 11.28 3.27 -28.32
N ALA A 7 10.24 4.00 -27.94
CA ALA A 7 9.59 3.82 -26.65
C ALA A 7 9.26 2.32 -26.51
N PRO A 8 9.49 1.69 -25.36
CA PRO A 8 9.14 0.28 -25.21
C PRO A 8 7.68 0.09 -25.62
N GLU A 9 7.44 -0.85 -26.53
CA GLU A 9 6.11 -1.14 -27.04
C GLU A 9 5.14 -1.34 -25.87
N SER A 10 3.94 -0.75 -25.98
CA SER A 10 2.90 -0.94 -24.98
C SER A 10 2.52 -2.42 -24.92
N PHE A 11 2.59 -3.04 -23.75
CA PHE A 11 2.19 -4.42 -23.57
C PHE A 11 0.67 -4.58 -23.71
N THR A 12 0.22 -5.50 -24.57
CA THR A 12 -1.19 -5.87 -24.72
C THR A 12 -1.40 -7.32 -24.27
N TRP A 13 -2.44 -7.56 -23.46
CA TRP A 13 -2.75 -8.91 -22.99
C TRP A 13 -3.29 -9.79 -24.12
N GLU A 14 -4.04 -9.20 -25.05
CA GLU A 14 -4.68 -9.88 -26.17
C GLU A 14 -3.65 -10.51 -27.11
N GLU A 15 -2.59 -9.79 -27.48
CA GLU A 15 -1.52 -10.32 -28.33
C GLU A 15 -0.72 -11.39 -27.60
N TYR A 16 -0.36 -11.15 -26.33
CA TYR A 16 0.38 -12.10 -25.51
C TYR A 16 -0.34 -13.43 -25.34
N LEU A 17 -1.64 -13.40 -25.02
CA LEU A 17 -2.45 -14.61 -24.84
C LEU A 17 -2.59 -15.39 -26.14
N LYS A 18 -2.70 -14.70 -27.28
CA LYS A 18 -2.74 -15.31 -28.60
C LYS A 18 -1.40 -15.96 -28.96
N GLU A 19 -0.29 -15.25 -28.79
CA GLU A 19 1.06 -15.75 -29.09
C GLU A 19 1.40 -16.99 -28.26
N THR A 20 1.06 -16.96 -26.97
CA THR A 20 1.37 -18.05 -26.02
C THR A 20 0.33 -19.15 -25.98
N SER A 21 -0.76 -19.05 -26.75
CA SER A 21 -1.91 -19.97 -26.68
C SER A 21 -2.43 -20.17 -25.26
N SER A 22 -2.42 -19.10 -24.45
CA SER A 22 -2.78 -19.13 -23.04
C SER A 22 -4.17 -18.57 -22.80
N THR A 23 -4.77 -18.95 -21.67
CA THR A 23 -6.08 -18.44 -21.22
C THR A 23 -5.90 -17.70 -19.90
N PRO A 24 -6.42 -16.46 -19.77
CA PRO A 24 -6.31 -15.72 -18.52
C PRO A 24 -7.21 -16.33 -17.45
N ALA A 25 -6.79 -16.25 -16.18
CA ALA A 25 -7.64 -16.66 -15.07
C ALA A 25 -8.93 -15.81 -15.04
N PRO A 26 -10.13 -16.41 -14.89
CA PRO A 26 -11.37 -15.66 -14.80
C PRO A 26 -11.37 -14.64 -13.65
N PRO A 27 -12.04 -13.49 -13.77
CA PRO A 27 -12.13 -12.50 -12.68
C PRO A 27 -12.68 -13.07 -11.36
N SER A 28 -13.52 -14.09 -11.42
CA SER A 28 -14.07 -14.79 -10.24
C SER A 28 -13.02 -15.52 -9.40
N CYS A 29 -11.81 -15.75 -9.93
CA CYS A 29 -10.71 -16.34 -9.17
C CYS A 29 -10.05 -15.35 -8.22
N PHE A 30 -10.35 -14.04 -8.34
CA PHE A 30 -9.71 -12.99 -7.56
C PHE A 30 -10.69 -12.38 -6.55
N ARG A 31 -10.22 -12.15 -5.32
CA ARG A 31 -10.93 -11.31 -4.34
C ARG A 31 -10.66 -9.83 -4.61
N GLN A 32 -11.10 -9.35 -5.76
CA GLN A 32 -10.91 -7.97 -6.21
C GLN A 32 -12.24 -7.46 -6.76
N SER A 33 -12.52 -6.17 -6.58
CA SER A 33 -13.69 -5.54 -7.20
C SER A 33 -13.54 -5.60 -8.72
N ARG A 34 -14.66 -5.85 -9.43
CA ARG A 34 -14.70 -5.78 -10.90
C ARG A 34 -14.42 -4.37 -11.41
N ILE A 35 -14.84 -3.37 -10.65
CA ILE A 35 -14.57 -1.95 -10.91
C ILE A 35 -13.51 -1.52 -9.90
N PRO A 36 -12.27 -1.20 -10.34
CA PRO A 36 -11.23 -0.74 -9.43
C PRO A 36 -11.69 0.48 -8.61
N PRO A 37 -11.42 0.52 -7.30
CA PRO A 37 -11.78 1.66 -6.46
C PRO A 37 -11.05 2.95 -6.89
N SER A 38 -11.65 4.12 -6.60
CA SER A 38 -10.95 5.40 -6.76
C SER A 38 -9.82 5.49 -5.73
N ASN A 39 -8.76 6.20 -6.08
CA ASN A 39 -7.66 6.49 -5.18
C ASN A 39 -7.54 8.00 -4.99
N ASP A 40 -8.11 8.49 -3.89
CA ASP A 40 -8.16 9.91 -3.56
C ASP A 40 -7.11 10.32 -2.50
N PHE A 41 -6.18 9.41 -2.15
CA PHE A 41 -5.08 9.69 -1.24
C PHE A 41 -4.07 10.67 -1.85
N LYS A 42 -3.31 11.34 -0.98
CA LYS A 42 -2.19 12.21 -1.36
C LYS A 42 -0.96 11.82 -0.57
N ALA A 43 0.22 12.00 -1.18
CA ALA A 43 1.49 11.86 -0.46
C ALA A 43 1.50 12.77 0.77
N GLY A 44 2.00 12.25 1.90
CA GLY A 44 2.01 12.92 3.20
C GLY A 44 0.76 12.68 4.06
N MET A 45 -0.34 12.14 3.50
CA MET A 45 -1.49 11.75 4.32
C MET A 45 -1.11 10.62 5.30
N LYS A 46 -1.71 10.64 6.48
CA LYS A 46 -1.50 9.63 7.53
C LYS A 46 -2.72 8.74 7.70
N LEU A 47 -2.48 7.47 8.00
CA LEU A 47 -3.51 6.46 8.25
C LEU A 47 -3.00 5.44 9.28
N GLU A 48 -3.87 4.56 9.74
CA GLU A 48 -3.50 3.39 10.55
C GLU A 48 -3.29 2.17 9.65
N ALA A 49 -2.19 1.45 9.83
CA ALA A 49 -1.88 0.25 9.04
C ALA A 49 -1.33 -0.88 9.92
N ARG A 50 -1.64 -2.12 9.56
CA ARG A 50 -0.99 -3.29 10.17
C ARG A 50 0.50 -3.35 9.81
N ASP A 51 1.38 -3.58 10.79
CA ASP A 51 2.82 -3.75 10.55
C ASP A 51 3.07 -5.05 9.76
N PRO A 52 3.67 -5.00 8.55
CA PRO A 52 3.99 -6.21 7.79
C PRO A 52 4.89 -7.21 8.52
N ARG A 53 5.65 -6.76 9.53
CA ARG A 53 6.56 -7.57 10.35
C ARG A 53 5.89 -8.12 11.61
N ASN A 54 4.74 -7.58 12.00
CA ASN A 54 3.87 -8.13 13.04
C ASN A 54 2.41 -7.78 12.79
N SER A 55 1.67 -8.75 12.27
CA SER A 55 0.27 -8.57 11.88
C SER A 55 -0.68 -8.25 13.03
N THR A 56 -0.26 -8.40 14.30
CA THR A 56 -1.06 -8.01 15.47
C THR A 56 -0.90 -6.53 15.84
N SER A 57 0.12 -5.86 15.32
CA SER A 57 0.39 -4.45 15.58
C SER A 57 -0.26 -3.56 14.53
N VAL A 58 -1.05 -2.59 14.97
CA VAL A 58 -1.50 -1.46 14.14
C VAL A 58 -0.66 -0.24 14.48
N CYS A 59 -0.07 0.38 13.47
CA CYS A 59 0.85 1.52 13.58
C CYS A 59 0.32 2.71 12.77
N ILE A 60 0.78 3.91 13.07
CA ILE A 60 0.61 5.06 12.16
C ILE A 60 1.52 4.85 10.95
N ALA A 61 0.99 5.10 9.76
CA ALA A 61 1.71 5.08 8.51
C ALA A 61 1.46 6.35 7.70
N THR A 62 2.50 6.80 7.00
CA THR A 62 2.44 7.92 6.05
C THR A 62 2.42 7.40 4.61
N VAL A 63 1.57 7.99 3.77
CA VAL A 63 1.53 7.74 2.32
C VAL A 63 2.75 8.39 1.67
N MET A 64 3.68 7.56 1.20
CA MET A 64 4.90 8.01 0.53
C MET A 64 4.69 8.24 -0.98
N GLY A 65 3.67 7.61 -1.55
CA GLY A 65 3.31 7.76 -2.96
C GLY A 65 2.19 6.80 -3.36
N MET A 66 1.73 6.91 -4.61
CA MET A 66 0.65 6.08 -5.13
C MET A 66 0.93 5.64 -6.57
N THR A 67 0.46 4.44 -6.92
CA THR A 67 0.48 3.91 -8.30
C THR A 67 -0.85 3.20 -8.56
N GLY A 68 -1.70 3.79 -9.41
CA GLY A 68 -3.06 3.30 -9.61
C GLY A 68 -3.82 3.23 -8.29
N ILE A 69 -4.38 2.06 -7.97
CA ILE A 69 -5.14 1.81 -6.72
C ILE A 69 -4.26 1.39 -5.52
N ARG A 70 -2.93 1.46 -5.65
CA ARG A 70 -1.98 1.05 -4.63
C ARG A 70 -1.35 2.26 -3.94
N LEU A 71 -1.19 2.17 -2.64
CA LEU A 71 -0.51 3.12 -1.76
C LEU A 71 0.84 2.55 -1.35
N ARG A 72 1.90 3.34 -1.48
CA ARG A 72 3.20 3.07 -0.86
C ARG A 72 3.20 3.70 0.52
N LEU A 73 3.32 2.89 1.55
CA LEU A 73 3.21 3.29 2.95
C LEU A 73 4.55 3.10 3.67
N ARG A 74 4.83 4.00 4.60
CA ARG A 74 5.94 3.90 5.56
C ARG A 74 5.38 4.01 6.96
N LEU A 75 5.80 3.13 7.88
CA LEU A 75 5.41 3.25 9.28
C LEU A 75 6.15 4.42 9.94
N ASP A 76 5.43 5.23 10.70
CA ASP A 76 6.01 6.41 11.34
C ASP A 76 7.01 6.01 12.43
N GLY A 77 8.27 6.41 12.25
CA GLY A 77 9.37 6.02 13.14
C GLY A 77 10.05 4.70 12.79
N SER A 78 9.74 4.09 11.64
CA SER A 78 10.59 3.07 11.03
C SER A 78 11.71 3.72 10.18
N ASP A 79 12.59 2.88 9.64
CA ASP A 79 13.55 3.31 8.61
C ASP A 79 12.87 3.63 7.27
N ASN A 80 13.68 4.06 6.30
CA ASN A 80 13.25 4.41 4.94
C ASN A 80 13.41 3.27 3.92
N THR A 81 13.78 2.06 4.36
CA THR A 81 14.04 0.91 3.50
C THR A 81 12.90 -0.10 3.53
N ASN A 82 12.00 -0.03 4.51
CA ASN A 82 10.88 -0.95 4.71
C ASN A 82 9.51 -0.39 4.30
N ASP A 83 9.44 0.39 3.22
CA ASP A 83 8.16 0.80 2.64
C ASP A 83 7.41 -0.40 2.07
N PHE A 84 6.09 -0.40 2.18
CA PHE A 84 5.24 -1.49 1.70
C PHE A 84 4.04 -0.98 0.90
N TRP A 85 3.47 -1.86 0.08
CA TRP A 85 2.31 -1.52 -0.76
C TRP A 85 1.02 -2.12 -0.21
N ARG A 86 -0.05 -1.33 -0.21
CA ARG A 86 -1.42 -1.79 0.06
C ARG A 86 -2.39 -1.22 -0.95
N LEU A 87 -3.47 -1.95 -1.23
CA LEU A 87 -4.58 -1.43 -2.01
C LEU A 87 -5.38 -0.44 -1.16
N VAL A 88 -6.03 0.53 -1.79
CA VAL A 88 -6.91 1.49 -1.12
C VAL A 88 -8.11 0.85 -0.42
N ASP A 89 -8.51 -0.35 -0.85
CA ASP A 89 -9.61 -1.15 -0.29
C ASP A 89 -9.10 -2.30 0.61
N SER A 90 -7.83 -2.27 1.00
CA SER A 90 -7.24 -3.28 1.88
C SER A 90 -7.80 -3.17 3.29
N SER A 91 -8.15 -4.31 3.89
CA SER A 91 -8.54 -4.39 5.32
C SER A 91 -7.37 -4.25 6.30
N ASP A 92 -6.15 -4.07 5.80
CA ASP A 92 -4.95 -3.80 6.61
C ASP A 92 -4.73 -2.31 6.85
N ILE A 93 -5.51 -1.43 6.20
CA ILE A 93 -5.44 0.02 6.36
C ILE A 93 -6.78 0.57 6.83
N GLN A 94 -6.75 1.61 7.65
CA GLN A 94 -7.95 2.24 8.18
C GLN A 94 -7.71 3.72 8.52
N PRO A 95 -8.76 4.55 8.60
CA PRO A 95 -8.64 5.94 9.04
C PRO A 95 -8.11 6.03 10.47
N ILE A 96 -7.42 7.13 10.77
CA ILE A 96 -6.97 7.45 12.13
C ILE A 96 -8.19 7.52 13.08
N GLY A 97 -8.02 6.94 14.27
CA GLY A 97 -9.04 6.83 15.31
C GLY A 97 -9.80 5.51 15.29
N THR A 98 -9.56 4.63 14.31
CA THR A 98 -10.26 3.34 14.22
C THR A 98 -9.80 2.38 15.32
N CYS A 99 -8.50 2.32 15.60
CA CYS A 99 -7.93 1.51 16.67
C CYS A 99 -8.53 1.90 18.04
N GLU A 100 -8.53 3.19 18.37
CA GLU A 100 -9.13 3.71 19.61
C GLU A 100 -10.63 3.39 19.70
N LYS A 101 -11.39 3.61 18.61
CA LYS A 101 -12.82 3.32 18.56
C LYS A 101 -13.15 1.85 18.84
N ASN A 102 -12.25 0.93 18.48
CA ASN A 102 -12.41 -0.50 18.73
C ASN A 102 -11.92 -0.93 20.12
N GLY A 103 -11.38 -0.02 20.93
CA GLY A 103 -10.78 -0.32 22.24
C GLY A 103 -9.36 -0.87 22.15
N ASP A 104 -8.73 -0.79 20.98
CA ASP A 104 -7.35 -1.19 20.74
C ASP A 104 -6.40 0.00 20.92
N MET A 105 -5.10 -0.28 21.01
CA MET A 105 -4.05 0.73 21.15
C MET A 105 -3.04 0.65 20.00
N LEU A 106 -2.70 1.81 19.44
CA LEU A 106 -1.63 1.93 18.45
C LEU A 106 -0.31 1.44 19.04
N GLN A 107 0.43 0.68 18.23
CA GLN A 107 1.73 0.14 18.59
C GLN A 107 2.83 0.92 17.86
N PRO A 108 4.02 1.07 18.47
CA PRO A 108 5.19 1.52 17.73
C PRO A 108 5.57 0.48 16.66
N PRO A 109 6.11 0.89 15.50
CA PRO A 109 6.60 -0.06 14.52
C PRO A 109 7.78 -0.86 15.08
N LEU A 110 7.86 -2.14 14.69
CA LEU A 110 9.03 -2.95 15.02
C LEU A 110 10.32 -2.33 14.45
N GLY A 111 11.45 -2.50 15.13
CA GLY A 111 12.72 -1.86 14.72
C GLY A 111 12.90 -0.41 15.16
N ARG A 112 11.90 0.19 15.82
CA ARG A 112 12.14 1.38 16.66
C ARG A 112 12.87 0.92 17.92
N GLY A 113 14.12 1.35 18.11
CA GLY A 113 14.81 1.20 19.39
C GLY A 113 13.92 1.75 20.50
N GLU A 114 13.68 0.96 21.53
CA GLU A 114 12.68 1.15 22.60
C GLU A 114 12.55 2.60 23.09
N ARG A 115 11.62 3.35 22.49
CA ARG A 115 11.06 4.56 23.08
C ARG A 115 9.55 4.57 22.82
N PRO A 116 8.72 4.42 23.86
CA PRO A 116 7.27 4.51 23.72
C PRO A 116 6.90 5.87 23.13
N LEU A 117 6.10 5.87 22.07
CA LEU A 117 5.44 7.09 21.59
C LEU A 117 4.30 7.41 22.55
N THR A 118 4.47 8.45 23.36
CA THR A 118 3.33 9.11 24.00
C THR A 118 2.71 10.09 22.99
N PHE A 119 1.43 10.40 23.16
CA PHE A 119 0.60 11.29 22.32
C PHE A 119 1.11 12.75 22.20
N MET A 120 2.35 13.05 22.60
CA MET A 120 2.90 14.40 22.77
C MET A 120 4.23 14.64 22.05
N ASP A 121 4.57 13.88 21.01
CA ASP A 121 5.63 14.31 20.10
C ASP A 121 5.04 15.31 19.09
N PRO A 122 5.50 16.58 19.06
CA PRO A 122 4.90 17.62 18.24
C PRO A 122 5.10 17.35 16.75
N VAL A 123 4.06 17.67 15.98
CA VAL A 123 4.03 17.72 14.50
C VAL A 123 5.10 18.67 13.95
#